data_AF-H1UVP9-F1
#
_entry.id   AF-H1UVP9-F1
#
_cell.length_a   1.000
_cell.length_b   1.000
_cell.length_c   1.000
_cell.angle_alpha   90.00
_cell.angle_beta   90.00
_cell.angle_gamma   90.00
#
_symmetry.space_group_name_H-M   'P 1'
#
loop_
_entity.id
_entity.type
_entity.pdbx_description
1 polymer ?
#
loop_
_entity_poly.entity_id
_entity_poly.type
_entity_poly.pdbx_seq_one_letter_code
_entity_poly.pdbx_strand_id
1 'polypeptide(L)'
;MALLYETVPTFEDTWIECLGDLGRYRMAIEDDDLKDREVWTSVSRHWYSKASDKAPTTGRLYHHLAILARPNGLQQLFYYSKSLCVPVPFLSARESIMTLFDPHLNGSPTRLQEIDAAFVRAHGILFSGKNMDQLAPSVSEFIDHLDNHIARNTKRWLDSGYYIGIALSCAILEYGSESNSVMRAIKTGRIEDADVHMDDNETGAASQKQLDALDFASRTHNVVFRRFGDPNVSPYVHVTLSFLHHLSHFPIAMGYIEEKIPWKLISYTLNSLMAKCPSVDKIESEEFPRQDKEAPRPLPEDFAQRGLLWVDKYYPDDWFTTAKFDDDEKYFEVASMAQERRERCLWLGCRLASSGNWLTYDRATREFGVPARFEMDVGEIVSQQSEGGEEDGDVIIPDAPAAVTTPT
;
A
#
# COMPACT_ATOMS: atom_id res chain seq x y z
N MET A 1 -5.52 34.41 2.99
CA MET A 1 -6.11 33.06 2.93
C MET A 1 -6.04 32.35 4.27
N ALA A 2 -4.89 32.25 4.95
CA ALA A 2 -4.81 31.63 6.29
C ALA A 2 -5.76 32.28 7.32
N LEU A 3 -5.80 33.62 7.38
CA LEU A 3 -6.78 34.32 8.23
C LEU A 3 -8.24 34.00 7.86
N LEU A 4 -8.56 33.80 6.58
CA LEU A 4 -9.91 33.44 6.14
C LEU A 4 -10.27 32.00 6.52
N TYR A 5 -9.29 31.09 6.43
CA TYR A 5 -9.40 29.73 6.96
C TYR A 5 -9.76 29.74 8.45
N GLU A 6 -9.13 30.60 9.24
CA GLU A 6 -9.36 30.70 10.69
C GLU A 6 -10.68 31.42 11.06
N THR A 7 -11.10 32.40 10.26
CA THR A 7 -12.20 33.31 10.62
C THR A 7 -13.51 33.07 9.87
N VAL A 8 -13.49 32.30 8.77
CA VAL A 8 -14.66 32.04 7.91
C VAL A 8 -14.81 30.52 7.67
N PRO A 9 -15.34 29.77 8.66
CA PRO A 9 -15.39 28.30 8.60
C PRO A 9 -16.35 27.78 7.53
N THR A 10 -17.31 28.58 7.06
CA THR A 10 -18.28 28.18 6.02
C THR A 10 -17.61 27.71 4.72
N PHE A 11 -16.42 28.22 4.40
CA PHE A 11 -15.66 27.86 3.19
C PHE A 11 -14.34 27.17 3.52
N GLU A 12 -14.24 26.55 4.70
CA GLU A 12 -13.00 25.96 5.21
C GLU A 12 -12.33 25.05 4.18
N ASP A 13 -13.09 24.13 3.58
CA ASP A 13 -12.56 23.17 2.61
C ASP A 13 -12.03 23.84 1.34
N THR A 14 -12.73 24.88 0.86
CA THR A 14 -12.25 25.72 -0.25
C THR A 14 -10.96 26.45 0.12
N TRP A 15 -10.85 26.97 1.35
CA TRP A 15 -9.65 27.67 1.80
C TRP A 15 -8.44 26.77 1.92
N ILE A 16 -8.61 25.55 2.45
CA ILE A 16 -7.54 24.54 2.56
C ILE A 16 -6.97 24.26 1.16
N GLU A 17 -7.83 23.98 0.18
CA GLU A 17 -7.37 23.70 -1.19
C GLU A 17 -6.65 24.90 -1.82
N CYS A 18 -7.21 26.10 -1.71
CA CYS A 18 -6.57 27.29 -2.26
C CYS A 18 -5.21 27.60 -1.60
N LEU A 19 -5.04 27.26 -0.31
CA LEU A 19 -3.74 27.37 0.36
C LEU A 19 -2.73 26.35 -0.20
N GLY A 20 -3.18 25.14 -0.54
CA GLY A 20 -2.40 24.15 -1.27
C GLY A 20 -1.96 24.67 -2.64
N ASP A 21 -2.89 25.25 -3.42
CA ASP A 21 -2.61 25.85 -4.73
C ASP A 21 -1.61 27.01 -4.64
N LEU A 22 -1.78 27.93 -3.69
CA LEU A 22 -0.85 29.04 -3.49
C LEU A 22 0.56 28.55 -3.17
N GLY A 23 0.70 27.55 -2.29
CA GLY A 23 1.99 26.92 -2.01
C GLY A 23 2.60 26.29 -3.27
N ARG A 24 1.78 25.59 -4.07
CA ARG A 24 2.22 24.96 -5.32
C ARG A 24 2.65 25.96 -6.38
N TYR A 25 1.90 27.06 -6.56
CA TYR A 25 2.28 28.13 -7.48
C TYR A 25 3.55 28.82 -7.03
N ARG A 26 3.72 29.06 -5.72
CA ARG A 26 4.94 29.65 -5.20
C ARG A 26 6.15 28.72 -5.38
N MET A 27 6.00 27.42 -5.12
CA MET A 27 7.00 26.40 -5.45
C MET A 27 7.36 26.45 -6.94
N ALA A 28 6.39 26.60 -7.83
CA ALA A 28 6.61 26.54 -9.28
C ALA A 28 7.37 27.75 -9.85
N ILE A 29 7.27 28.93 -9.24
CA ILE A 29 8.03 30.14 -9.65
C ILE A 29 9.38 30.26 -8.96
N GLU A 30 9.65 29.43 -7.94
CA GLU A 30 10.92 29.40 -7.23
C GLU A 30 11.88 28.48 -8.00
N ASP A 31 12.60 29.07 -8.96
CA ASP A 31 13.51 28.37 -9.86
C ASP A 31 14.99 28.45 -9.43
N ASP A 32 15.36 29.47 -8.65
CA ASP A 32 16.76 29.75 -8.31
C ASP A 32 17.20 29.16 -6.94
N ASP A 33 16.27 28.98 -5.99
CA ASP A 33 16.55 28.44 -4.65
C ASP A 33 15.84 27.09 -4.40
N LEU A 34 16.63 26.01 -4.43
CA LEU A 34 16.13 24.65 -4.18
C LEU A 34 15.55 24.46 -2.77
N LYS A 35 16.08 25.18 -1.78
CA LYS A 35 15.62 25.09 -0.39
C LYS A 35 14.27 25.77 -0.23
N ASP A 36 14.11 26.96 -0.78
CA ASP A 36 12.82 27.65 -0.77
C ASP A 36 11.76 26.86 -1.55
N ARG A 37 12.16 26.27 -2.69
CA ARG A 37 11.30 25.35 -3.44
C ARG A 37 10.83 24.17 -2.59
N GLU A 38 11.72 23.55 -1.83
CA GLU A 38 11.39 22.45 -0.91
C GLU A 38 10.44 22.89 0.20
N VAL A 39 10.65 24.07 0.79
CA VAL A 39 9.74 24.66 1.80
C VAL A 39 8.34 24.81 1.23
N TRP A 40 8.20 25.41 0.04
CA TRP A 40 6.89 25.58 -0.60
C TRP A 40 6.25 24.27 -1.05
N THR A 41 7.07 23.27 -1.42
CA THR A 41 6.59 21.91 -1.66
C THR A 41 5.95 21.33 -0.41
N SER A 42 6.62 21.45 0.74
CA SER A 42 6.12 20.95 2.03
C SER A 42 4.88 21.71 2.52
N VAL A 43 4.84 23.04 2.36
CA VAL A 43 3.64 23.84 2.65
C VAL A 43 2.45 23.39 1.79
N SER A 44 2.66 23.23 0.48
CA SER A 44 1.60 22.78 -0.42
C SER A 44 1.12 21.37 -0.08
N ARG A 45 2.06 20.45 0.21
CA ARG A 45 1.76 19.07 0.61
C ARG A 45 0.91 19.04 1.86
N HIS A 46 1.29 19.78 2.90
CA HIS A 46 0.53 19.88 4.16
C HIS A 46 -0.95 20.23 3.91
N TRP A 47 -1.21 21.26 3.09
CA TRP A 47 -2.57 21.69 2.81
C TRP A 47 -3.36 20.67 1.98
N TYR A 48 -2.75 20.05 0.96
CA TYR A 48 -3.45 19.02 0.19
C TYR A 48 -3.65 17.72 0.98
N SER A 49 -2.72 17.34 1.86
CA SER A 49 -2.90 16.21 2.79
C SER A 49 -4.12 16.45 3.67
N LYS A 50 -4.21 17.64 4.27
CA LYS A 50 -5.37 18.07 5.08
C LYS A 50 -6.68 18.10 4.28
N ALA A 51 -6.65 18.60 3.04
CA ALA A 51 -7.82 18.57 2.16
C ALA A 51 -8.26 17.12 1.90
N SER A 52 -7.29 16.22 1.63
CA SER A 52 -7.58 14.81 1.33
C SER A 52 -8.12 14.06 2.53
N ASP A 53 -7.77 14.42 3.77
CA ASP A 53 -8.39 13.82 4.96
C ASP A 53 -9.87 14.19 5.10
N LYS A 54 -10.24 15.39 4.65
CA LYS A 54 -11.63 15.86 4.69
C LYS A 54 -12.46 15.31 3.53
N ALA A 55 -11.86 15.21 2.36
CA ALA A 55 -12.51 14.72 1.14
C ALA A 55 -11.73 13.53 0.55
N PRO A 56 -11.65 12.39 1.26
CA PRO A 56 -10.78 11.28 0.86
C PRO A 56 -11.19 10.61 -0.44
N THR A 57 -12.41 10.83 -0.92
CA THR A 57 -12.93 10.28 -2.17
C THR A 57 -12.61 11.14 -3.41
N THR A 58 -11.99 12.30 -3.22
CA THR A 58 -11.75 13.29 -4.29
C THR A 58 -10.38 13.11 -4.95
N GLY A 59 -10.37 12.59 -6.18
CA GLY A 59 -9.16 12.23 -6.92
C GLY A 59 -8.19 13.39 -7.15
N ARG A 60 -8.73 14.59 -7.40
CA ARG A 60 -7.93 15.78 -7.73
C ARG A 60 -6.93 16.14 -6.63
N LEU A 61 -7.25 15.87 -5.36
CA LEU A 61 -6.35 16.15 -4.24
C LEU A 61 -5.11 15.24 -4.30
N TYR A 62 -5.31 13.96 -4.61
CA TYR A 62 -4.21 13.01 -4.80
C TYR A 62 -3.41 13.30 -6.07
N HIS A 63 -4.02 13.81 -7.14
CA HIS A 63 -3.28 14.30 -8.31
C HIS A 63 -2.29 15.41 -7.93
N HIS A 64 -2.70 16.37 -7.11
CA HIS A 64 -1.80 17.42 -6.62
C HIS A 64 -0.70 16.87 -5.71
N LEU A 65 -1.04 15.95 -4.79
CA LEU A 65 -0.04 15.25 -3.97
C LEU A 65 0.96 14.46 -4.82
N ALA A 66 0.53 13.87 -5.93
CA ALA A 66 1.42 13.19 -6.87
C ALA A 66 2.45 14.16 -7.46
N ILE A 67 2.04 15.36 -7.90
CA ILE A 67 2.99 16.37 -8.41
C ILE A 67 4.04 16.74 -7.35
N LEU A 68 3.63 16.84 -6.08
CA LEU A 68 4.47 17.24 -4.94
C LEU A 68 5.31 16.09 -4.36
N ALA A 69 5.10 14.86 -4.82
CA ALA A 69 5.86 13.69 -4.38
C ALA A 69 7.23 13.57 -5.08
N ARG A 70 7.55 14.45 -6.04
CA ARG A 70 8.89 14.47 -6.68
C ARG A 70 9.99 14.71 -5.64
N PRO A 71 11.15 14.03 -5.76
CA PRO A 71 11.55 13.09 -6.81
C PRO A 71 11.14 11.61 -6.58
N ASN A 72 10.32 11.29 -5.58
CA ASN A 72 9.95 9.91 -5.24
C ASN A 72 9.01 9.31 -6.31
N GLY A 73 9.54 8.43 -7.16
CA GLY A 73 8.79 7.81 -8.27
C GLY A 73 7.68 6.86 -7.81
N LEU A 74 7.92 6.08 -6.75
CA LEU A 74 6.92 5.15 -6.21
C LEU A 74 5.74 5.91 -5.61
N GLN A 75 6.02 6.94 -4.81
CA GLN A 75 4.97 7.74 -4.19
C GLN A 75 4.17 8.54 -5.22
N GLN A 76 4.83 9.06 -6.28
CA GLN A 76 4.14 9.67 -7.42
C GLN A 76 3.17 8.68 -8.08
N LEU A 77 3.63 7.48 -8.40
CA LEU A 77 2.82 6.43 -9.03
C LEU A 77 1.63 6.05 -8.13
N PHE A 78 1.86 5.88 -6.82
CA PHE A 78 0.80 5.64 -5.84
C PHE A 78 -0.27 6.73 -5.88
N TYR A 79 0.11 8.01 -5.75
CA TYR A 79 -0.88 9.09 -5.70
C TYR A 79 -1.62 9.30 -7.02
N TYR A 80 -0.94 9.18 -8.17
CA TYR A 80 -1.63 9.23 -9.47
C TYR A 80 -2.59 8.05 -9.65
N SER A 81 -2.20 6.84 -9.22
CA SER A 81 -3.08 5.66 -9.27
C SER A 81 -4.29 5.85 -8.35
N LYS A 82 -4.07 6.33 -7.12
CA LYS A 82 -5.14 6.67 -6.16
C LYS A 82 -6.09 7.73 -6.72
N SER A 83 -5.55 8.78 -7.36
CA SER A 83 -6.35 9.82 -8.04
C SER A 83 -7.34 9.27 -9.07
N LEU A 84 -7.08 8.09 -9.65
CA LEU A 84 -7.92 7.42 -10.63
C LEU A 84 -8.81 6.32 -10.03
N CYS A 85 -8.50 5.84 -8.82
CA CYS A 85 -9.14 4.69 -8.17
C CYS A 85 -9.89 5.06 -6.88
N VAL A 86 -10.29 6.31 -6.74
CA VAL A 86 -11.21 6.80 -5.70
C VAL A 86 -12.60 7.03 -6.31
N PRO A 87 -13.69 7.10 -5.51
CA PRO A 87 -15.06 7.25 -6.03
C PRO A 87 -15.28 8.44 -6.96
N VAL A 88 -14.61 9.58 -6.74
CA VAL A 88 -14.65 10.74 -7.62
C VAL A 88 -13.29 10.89 -8.31
N PRO A 89 -13.02 10.14 -9.40
CA PRO A 89 -11.71 10.12 -10.03
C PRO A 89 -11.40 11.44 -10.75
N PHE A 90 -10.13 11.81 -10.80
CA PHE A 90 -9.66 12.94 -11.58
C PHE A 90 -9.00 12.47 -12.88
N LEU A 91 -9.79 12.40 -13.95
CA LEU A 91 -9.38 11.74 -15.20
C LEU A 91 -8.19 12.43 -15.91
N SER A 92 -7.98 13.73 -15.73
CA SER A 92 -6.80 14.43 -16.25
C SER A 92 -5.48 13.90 -15.66
N ALA A 93 -5.52 13.14 -14.56
CA ALA A 93 -4.36 12.41 -14.07
C ALA A 93 -3.83 11.38 -15.07
N ARG A 94 -4.65 10.87 -16.01
CA ARG A 94 -4.21 9.94 -17.05
C ARG A 94 -3.20 10.56 -18.01
N GLU A 95 -3.30 11.86 -18.28
CA GLU A 95 -2.31 12.60 -19.07
C GLU A 95 -1.11 12.98 -18.20
N SER A 96 -1.36 13.44 -16.96
CA SER A 96 -0.30 13.92 -16.06
C SER A 96 0.68 12.83 -15.63
N ILE A 97 0.19 11.61 -15.38
CA ILE A 97 1.04 10.46 -14.98
C ILE A 97 2.03 10.08 -16.08
N MET A 98 1.75 10.39 -17.36
CA MET A 98 2.70 10.14 -18.44
C MET A 98 4.02 10.90 -18.26
N THR A 99 4.03 12.03 -17.55
CA THR A 99 5.28 12.73 -17.20
C THR A 99 6.20 11.93 -16.28
N LEU A 100 5.66 10.95 -15.55
CA LEU A 100 6.43 9.97 -14.78
C LEU A 100 6.89 8.81 -15.67
N PHE A 101 6.04 8.36 -16.61
CA PHE A 101 6.32 7.16 -17.42
C PHE A 101 7.20 7.42 -18.65
N ASP A 102 6.99 8.52 -19.37
CA ASP A 102 7.65 8.81 -20.66
C ASP A 102 9.18 8.75 -20.59
N PRO A 103 9.87 9.26 -19.54
CA PRO A 103 11.32 9.08 -19.42
C PRO A 103 11.75 7.61 -19.42
N HIS A 104 10.96 6.74 -18.78
CA HIS A 104 11.26 5.32 -18.64
C HIS A 104 10.88 4.51 -19.89
N LEU A 105 9.83 4.91 -20.61
CA LEU A 105 9.41 4.31 -21.88
C LEU A 105 10.32 4.67 -23.04
N ASN A 106 10.90 5.88 -23.00
CA ASN A 106 11.79 6.41 -24.04
C ASN A 106 13.28 6.11 -23.78
N GLY A 107 13.62 5.39 -22.70
CA GLY A 107 15.01 5.08 -22.35
C GLY A 107 15.84 6.30 -21.92
N SER A 108 15.20 7.35 -21.41
CA SER A 108 15.89 8.53 -20.90
C SER A 108 16.62 8.23 -19.59
N PRO A 109 17.74 8.92 -19.28
CA PRO A 109 18.39 8.81 -17.98
C PRO A 109 17.41 9.12 -16.85
N THR A 110 17.37 8.26 -15.83
CA THR A 110 16.52 8.44 -14.65
C THR A 110 17.37 8.62 -13.38
N ARG A 111 16.82 9.34 -12.40
CA ARG A 111 17.40 9.49 -11.06
C ARG A 111 16.85 8.47 -10.06
N LEU A 112 15.88 7.65 -10.47
CA LEU A 112 15.33 6.59 -9.65
C LEU A 112 16.36 5.46 -9.49
N GLN A 113 16.29 4.73 -8.37
CA GLN A 113 17.01 3.47 -8.22
C GLN A 113 16.52 2.49 -9.30
N GLU A 114 17.39 1.57 -9.74
CA GLU A 114 17.09 0.66 -10.85
C GLU A 114 15.79 -0.14 -10.61
N ILE A 115 15.58 -0.64 -9.39
CA ILE A 115 14.36 -1.36 -9.02
C ILE A 115 13.09 -0.48 -9.11
N ASP A 116 13.15 0.76 -8.63
CA ASP A 116 12.02 1.69 -8.70
C ASP A 116 11.73 2.08 -10.15
N ALA A 117 12.80 2.26 -10.95
CA ALA A 117 12.69 2.53 -12.37
C ALA A 117 12.06 1.37 -13.14
N ALA A 118 12.39 0.13 -12.79
CA ALA A 118 11.80 -1.09 -13.36
C ALA A 118 10.31 -1.19 -13.01
N PHE A 119 9.95 -0.94 -11.75
CA PHE A 119 8.55 -0.92 -11.29
C PHE A 119 7.73 0.15 -12.03
N VAL A 120 8.22 1.39 -12.07
CA VAL A 120 7.56 2.51 -12.76
C VAL A 120 7.44 2.23 -14.26
N ARG A 121 8.46 1.64 -14.88
CA ARG A 121 8.44 1.26 -16.30
C ARG A 121 7.39 0.18 -16.59
N ALA A 122 7.33 -0.88 -15.79
CA ALA A 122 6.31 -1.93 -15.94
C ALA A 122 4.88 -1.34 -15.82
N HIS A 123 4.66 -0.47 -14.84
CA HIS A 123 3.39 0.25 -14.71
C HIS A 123 3.10 1.17 -15.91
N GLY A 124 4.10 1.87 -16.44
CA GLY A 124 3.95 2.74 -17.62
C GLY A 124 3.58 1.96 -18.89
N ILE A 125 4.15 0.77 -19.07
CA ILE A 125 3.83 -0.15 -20.17
C ILE A 125 2.38 -0.64 -20.02
N LEU A 126 2.02 -1.18 -18.84
CA LEU A 126 0.65 -1.61 -18.55
C LEU A 126 -0.34 -0.45 -18.74
N PHE A 127 -0.01 0.74 -18.23
CA PHE A 127 -0.89 1.91 -18.29
C PHE A 127 -1.15 2.37 -19.73
N SER A 128 -0.10 2.52 -20.53
CA SER A 128 -0.17 3.09 -21.88
C SER A 128 -0.48 2.06 -22.98
N GLY A 129 -0.21 0.77 -22.74
CA GLY A 129 -0.25 -0.28 -23.76
C GLY A 129 0.86 -0.18 -24.81
N LYS A 130 1.88 0.66 -24.57
CA LYS A 130 3.03 0.85 -25.45
C LYS A 130 4.22 0.02 -24.97
N ASN A 131 5.12 -0.35 -25.89
CA ASN A 131 6.36 -1.08 -25.58
C ASN A 131 6.10 -2.40 -24.84
N MET A 132 5.06 -3.15 -25.23
CA MET A 132 4.66 -4.41 -24.59
C MET A 132 5.77 -5.48 -24.63
N ASP A 133 6.67 -5.40 -25.62
CA ASP A 133 7.88 -6.22 -25.71
C ASP A 133 8.83 -6.05 -24.50
N GLN A 134 8.78 -4.88 -23.84
CA GLN A 134 9.59 -4.56 -22.67
C GLN A 134 8.90 -4.88 -21.34
N LEU A 135 7.65 -5.33 -21.35
CA LEU A 135 6.90 -5.59 -20.11
C LEU A 135 7.56 -6.72 -19.32
N ALA A 136 7.73 -7.89 -19.93
CA ALA A 136 8.30 -9.06 -19.27
C ALA A 136 9.73 -8.81 -18.75
N PRO A 137 10.66 -8.18 -19.53
CA PRO A 137 11.96 -7.76 -19.01
C PRO A 137 11.87 -6.82 -17.80
N SER A 138 11.00 -5.79 -17.86
CA SER A 138 10.86 -4.81 -16.76
C SER A 138 10.30 -5.45 -15.48
N VAL A 139 9.33 -6.36 -15.63
CA VAL A 139 8.78 -7.12 -14.51
C VAL A 139 9.85 -8.03 -13.91
N SER A 140 10.59 -8.78 -14.72
CA SER A 140 11.66 -9.66 -14.21
C SER A 140 12.77 -8.86 -13.52
N GLU A 141 13.20 -7.73 -14.10
CA GLU A 141 14.18 -6.82 -13.47
C GLU A 141 13.72 -6.39 -12.06
N PHE A 142 12.46 -6.01 -11.90
CA PHE A 142 11.92 -5.66 -10.59
C PHE A 142 11.87 -6.87 -9.64
N ILE A 143 11.29 -7.99 -10.09
CA ILE A 143 11.07 -9.19 -9.27
C ILE A 143 12.40 -9.79 -8.77
N ASP A 144 13.41 -9.86 -9.64
CA ASP A 144 14.71 -10.48 -9.33
C ASP A 144 15.49 -9.69 -8.26
N HIS A 145 15.24 -8.39 -8.15
CA HIS A 145 15.89 -7.52 -7.16
C HIS A 145 15.06 -7.28 -5.90
N LEU A 146 13.77 -7.60 -5.92
CA LEU A 146 12.81 -7.23 -4.88
C LEU A 146 13.17 -7.78 -3.50
N ASP A 147 13.49 -9.07 -3.40
CA ASP A 147 13.79 -9.70 -2.10
C ASP A 147 15.01 -9.04 -1.42
N ASN A 148 16.09 -8.86 -2.19
CA ASN A 148 17.30 -8.19 -1.74
C ASN A 148 17.05 -6.72 -1.39
N HIS A 149 16.20 -6.03 -2.14
CA HIS A 149 15.87 -4.64 -1.88
C HIS A 149 15.08 -4.48 -0.56
N ILE A 150 14.13 -5.36 -0.27
CA ILE A 150 13.40 -5.40 1.01
C ILE A 150 14.40 -5.60 2.16
N ALA A 151 15.27 -6.61 2.04
CA ALA A 151 16.26 -6.94 3.07
C ALA A 151 17.22 -5.78 3.37
N ARG A 152 17.61 -4.99 2.36
CA ARG A 152 18.52 -3.84 2.53
C ARG A 152 17.85 -2.59 3.07
N ASN A 153 16.59 -2.33 2.72
CA ASN A 153 15.90 -1.10 3.10
C ASN A 153 15.18 -1.19 4.46
N THR A 154 14.82 -2.40 4.90
CA THR A 154 14.21 -2.67 6.22
C THR A 154 13.04 -1.72 6.53
N LYS A 155 13.16 -0.84 7.54
CA LYS A 155 12.11 0.11 7.94
C LYS A 155 11.71 1.09 6.83
N ARG A 156 12.63 1.46 5.93
CA ARG A 156 12.29 2.32 4.78
C ARG A 156 11.37 1.63 3.78
N TRP A 157 11.29 0.30 3.82
CA TRP A 157 10.40 -0.47 2.96
C TRP A 157 8.94 -0.44 3.44
N LEU A 158 8.65 -0.05 4.69
CA LEU A 158 7.28 -0.01 5.20
C LEU A 158 6.38 0.83 4.26
N ASP A 159 6.86 2.03 3.91
CA ASP A 159 6.14 2.95 3.03
C ASP A 159 6.09 2.48 1.58
N SER A 160 7.24 2.12 1.03
CA SER A 160 7.35 1.56 -0.33
C SER A 160 6.46 0.34 -0.51
N GLY A 161 6.35 -0.51 0.52
CA GLY A 161 5.53 -1.71 0.52
C GLY A 161 4.06 -1.40 0.29
N TYR A 162 3.45 -0.52 1.10
CA TYR A 162 2.04 -0.20 0.88
C TYR A 162 1.79 0.62 -0.39
N TYR A 163 2.75 1.47 -0.84
CA TYR A 163 2.65 2.14 -2.14
C TYR A 163 2.59 1.13 -3.30
N ILE A 164 3.49 0.14 -3.30
CA ILE A 164 3.57 -0.91 -4.32
C ILE A 164 2.31 -1.77 -4.28
N GLY A 165 1.89 -2.22 -3.09
CA GLY A 165 0.67 -3.03 -2.94
C GLY A 165 -0.57 -2.33 -3.50
N ILE A 166 -0.76 -1.04 -3.15
CA ILE A 166 -1.88 -0.24 -3.65
C ILE A 166 -1.78 -0.02 -5.17
N ALA A 167 -0.59 0.30 -5.69
CA ALA A 167 -0.39 0.51 -7.13
C ALA A 167 -0.70 -0.76 -7.94
N LEU A 168 -0.31 -1.94 -7.45
CA LEU A 168 -0.64 -3.23 -8.06
C LEU A 168 -2.15 -3.50 -8.05
N SER A 169 -2.84 -3.26 -6.93
CA SER A 169 -4.30 -3.33 -6.87
C SER A 169 -4.96 -2.38 -7.88
N CYS A 170 -4.48 -1.15 -8.00
CA CYS A 170 -4.94 -0.20 -9.02
C CYS A 170 -4.70 -0.73 -10.44
N ALA A 171 -3.55 -1.35 -10.72
CA ALA A 171 -3.24 -1.89 -12.04
C ALA A 171 -4.15 -3.08 -12.43
N ILE A 172 -4.49 -3.97 -11.48
CA ILE A 172 -5.49 -5.05 -11.68
C ILE A 172 -6.84 -4.47 -12.10
N LEU A 173 -7.22 -3.32 -11.52
CA LEU A 173 -8.43 -2.57 -11.85
C LEU A 173 -8.27 -1.66 -13.09
N GLU A 174 -7.19 -1.82 -13.86
CA GLU A 174 -6.81 -0.98 -15.00
C GLU A 174 -6.85 0.52 -14.69
N TYR A 175 -6.42 0.87 -13.48
CA TYR A 175 -6.42 2.23 -12.94
C TYR A 175 -7.82 2.86 -12.98
N GLY A 176 -8.81 2.11 -12.49
CA GLY A 176 -10.21 2.56 -12.39
C GLY A 176 -10.93 2.63 -13.74
N SER A 177 -10.54 1.80 -14.72
CA SER A 177 -11.25 1.75 -16.00
C SER A 177 -12.65 1.15 -15.83
N GLU A 178 -13.69 1.80 -16.35
CA GLU A 178 -15.06 1.26 -16.34
C GLU A 178 -15.21 0.01 -17.23
N SER A 179 -14.28 -0.22 -18.17
CA SER A 179 -14.25 -1.41 -19.01
C SER A 179 -13.71 -2.65 -18.29
N ASN A 180 -13.02 -2.47 -17.16
CA ASN A 180 -12.36 -3.54 -16.44
C ASN A 180 -13.39 -4.55 -15.90
N SER A 181 -13.12 -5.85 -16.04
CA SER A 181 -14.12 -6.87 -15.69
C SER A 181 -14.38 -6.94 -14.17
N VAL A 182 -13.36 -6.75 -13.35
CA VAL A 182 -13.47 -6.70 -11.87
C VAL A 182 -14.28 -5.46 -11.45
N MET A 183 -13.98 -4.29 -12.02
CA MET A 183 -14.71 -3.05 -11.73
C MET A 183 -16.20 -3.16 -12.09
N ARG A 184 -16.54 -3.74 -13.24
CA ARG A 184 -17.93 -3.99 -13.63
C ARG A 184 -18.62 -4.95 -12.67
N ALA A 185 -17.97 -6.07 -12.33
CA ALA A 185 -18.52 -7.04 -11.38
C ALA A 185 -18.80 -6.42 -9.99
N ILE A 186 -17.91 -5.56 -9.49
CA ILE A 186 -18.14 -4.81 -8.24
C ILE A 186 -19.34 -3.87 -8.38
N LYS A 187 -19.42 -3.13 -9.50
CA LYS A 187 -20.52 -2.18 -9.73
C LYS A 187 -21.88 -2.91 -9.82
N THR A 188 -21.95 -4.01 -10.55
CA THR A 188 -23.17 -4.82 -10.69
C THR A 188 -23.59 -5.43 -9.35
N GLY A 189 -22.66 -6.03 -8.60
CA GLY A 189 -22.97 -6.59 -7.28
C GLY A 189 -23.52 -5.55 -6.30
N ARG A 190 -23.05 -4.30 -6.36
CA ARG A 190 -23.62 -3.19 -5.55
C ARG A 190 -25.04 -2.77 -5.96
N ILE A 191 -25.44 -3.02 -7.21
CA ILE A 191 -26.78 -2.72 -7.73
C ILE A 191 -27.76 -3.85 -7.40
N GLU A 192 -27.31 -5.11 -7.49
CA GLU A 192 -28.12 -6.28 -7.14
C GLU A 192 -28.53 -6.29 -5.66
N ASP A 193 -27.62 -5.87 -4.76
CA ASP A 193 -27.93 -5.62 -3.35
C ASP A 193 -29.03 -4.56 -3.12
N ALA A 194 -29.41 -3.78 -4.16
CA ALA A 194 -30.40 -2.71 -4.12
C ALA A 194 -31.74 -3.07 -4.82
N ASP A 195 -32.08 -4.36 -4.94
CA ASP A 195 -33.36 -4.89 -5.48
C ASP A 195 -33.68 -4.48 -6.95
N VAL A 196 -32.67 -4.47 -7.83
CA VAL A 196 -32.87 -4.27 -9.28
C VAL A 196 -32.26 -5.44 -10.06
N HIS A 197 -33.12 -6.26 -10.67
CA HIS A 197 -32.71 -7.35 -11.56
C HIS A 197 -32.08 -6.78 -12.84
N MET A 198 -30.79 -7.04 -13.06
CA MET A 198 -30.12 -6.86 -14.35
C MET A 198 -29.92 -8.22 -15.04
N ASP A 199 -29.80 -8.20 -16.36
CA ASP A 199 -29.68 -9.38 -17.23
C ASP A 199 -28.28 -10.01 -17.08
N ASP A 200 -28.19 -11.33 -16.86
CA ASP A 200 -26.98 -12.12 -16.52
C ASP A 200 -25.86 -12.13 -17.60
N ASN A 201 -26.01 -11.35 -18.67
CA ASN A 201 -25.22 -11.47 -19.90
C ASN A 201 -24.05 -10.47 -20.02
N GLU A 202 -23.71 -9.73 -18.95
CA GLU A 202 -22.67 -8.68 -18.98
C GLU A 202 -21.30 -9.06 -18.37
N THR A 203 -21.06 -10.32 -17.99
CA THR A 203 -19.72 -10.76 -17.56
C THR A 203 -18.78 -10.91 -18.77
N GLY A 204 -18.14 -9.81 -19.17
CA GLY A 204 -17.13 -9.84 -20.23
C GLY A 204 -15.81 -10.46 -19.78
N ALA A 205 -15.06 -11.04 -20.71
CA ALA A 205 -13.73 -11.61 -20.46
C ALA A 205 -12.75 -10.55 -19.93
N ALA A 206 -11.77 -10.99 -19.12
CA ALA A 206 -10.67 -10.14 -18.68
C ALA A 206 -9.83 -9.66 -19.88
N SER A 207 -9.40 -8.40 -19.87
CA SER A 207 -8.52 -7.87 -20.90
C SER A 207 -7.11 -8.46 -20.77
N GLN A 208 -6.33 -8.48 -21.85
CA GLN A 208 -4.92 -8.90 -21.76
C GLN A 208 -4.14 -8.02 -20.77
N LYS A 209 -4.42 -6.71 -20.76
CA LYS A 209 -3.81 -5.76 -19.83
C LYS A 209 -4.10 -6.09 -18.36
N GLN A 210 -5.34 -6.50 -18.06
CA GLN A 210 -5.72 -6.98 -16.73
C GLN A 210 -4.99 -8.28 -16.38
N LEU A 211 -4.88 -9.23 -17.31
CA LEU A 211 -4.16 -10.48 -17.09
C LEU A 211 -2.66 -10.24 -16.85
N ASP A 212 -2.04 -9.34 -17.61
CA ASP A 212 -0.64 -8.96 -17.45
C ASP A 212 -0.39 -8.25 -16.11
N ALA A 213 -1.30 -7.36 -15.70
CA ALA A 213 -1.25 -6.70 -14.39
C ALA A 213 -1.41 -7.71 -13.24
N LEU A 214 -2.30 -8.69 -13.40
CA LEU A 214 -2.52 -9.76 -12.42
C LEU A 214 -1.30 -10.68 -12.32
N ASP A 215 -0.63 -11.01 -13.43
CA ASP A 215 0.63 -11.76 -13.42
C ASP A 215 1.72 -10.99 -12.67
N PHE A 216 1.86 -9.69 -12.95
CA PHE A 216 2.82 -8.84 -12.26
C PHE A 216 2.55 -8.77 -10.75
N ALA A 217 1.28 -8.57 -10.36
CA ALA A 217 0.88 -8.57 -8.96
C ALA A 217 1.14 -9.93 -8.30
N SER A 218 0.77 -11.04 -8.96
CA SER A 218 1.00 -12.39 -8.45
C SER A 218 2.49 -12.68 -8.21
N ARG A 219 3.37 -12.33 -9.16
CA ARG A 219 4.82 -12.51 -9.00
C ARG A 219 5.37 -11.66 -7.85
N THR A 220 4.88 -10.43 -7.68
CA THR A 220 5.27 -9.56 -6.57
C THR A 220 4.79 -10.13 -5.23
N HIS A 221 3.52 -10.54 -5.14
CA HIS A 221 2.95 -11.22 -3.98
C HIS A 221 3.79 -12.45 -3.61
N ASN A 222 4.19 -13.25 -4.60
CA ASN A 222 5.00 -14.45 -4.40
C ASN A 222 6.34 -14.16 -3.69
N VAL A 223 7.02 -13.06 -4.02
CA VAL A 223 8.26 -12.66 -3.33
C VAL A 223 7.94 -12.19 -1.91
N VAL A 224 6.98 -11.26 -1.78
CA VAL A 224 6.69 -10.62 -0.49
C VAL A 224 6.13 -11.60 0.54
N PHE A 225 5.18 -12.46 0.16
CA PHE A 225 4.59 -13.45 1.07
C PHE A 225 5.53 -14.61 1.41
N ARG A 226 6.67 -14.80 0.74
CA ARG A 226 7.70 -15.77 1.16
C ARG A 226 8.58 -15.25 2.30
N ARG A 227 8.51 -13.95 2.63
CA ARG A 227 9.26 -13.34 3.73
C ARG A 227 8.54 -13.55 5.07
N PHE A 228 8.34 -14.82 5.43
CA PHE A 228 7.61 -15.23 6.62
C PHE A 228 8.22 -14.61 7.89
N GLY A 229 7.38 -13.94 8.69
CA GLY A 229 7.81 -13.33 9.94
C GLY A 229 8.62 -12.04 9.82
N ASP A 230 8.93 -11.56 8.60
CA ASP A 230 9.59 -10.27 8.38
C ASP A 230 8.59 -9.12 8.67
N PRO A 231 8.84 -8.28 9.69
CA PRO A 231 7.94 -7.17 10.00
C PRO A 231 7.90 -6.10 8.91
N ASN A 232 8.94 -5.99 8.07
CA ASN A 232 9.03 -4.94 7.05
C ASN A 232 8.01 -5.11 5.92
N VAL A 233 7.52 -6.34 5.68
CA VAL A 233 6.50 -6.61 4.67
C VAL A 233 5.07 -6.44 5.19
N SER A 234 4.89 -6.23 6.50
CA SER A 234 3.56 -6.23 7.10
C SER A 234 2.60 -5.18 6.54
N PRO A 235 3.01 -3.94 6.17
CA PRO A 235 2.07 -2.98 5.57
C PRO A 235 1.62 -3.43 4.18
N TYR A 236 2.51 -4.02 3.38
CA TYR A 236 2.15 -4.62 2.09
C TYR A 236 1.13 -5.75 2.25
N VAL A 237 1.36 -6.63 3.24
CA VAL A 237 0.45 -7.73 3.56
C VAL A 237 -0.93 -7.18 3.93
N HIS A 238 -0.98 -6.16 4.79
CA HIS A 238 -2.22 -5.53 5.21
C HIS A 238 -3.01 -4.95 4.03
N VAL A 239 -2.40 -4.10 3.20
CA VAL A 239 -3.14 -3.48 2.08
C VAL A 239 -3.62 -4.52 1.06
N THR A 240 -2.84 -5.58 0.85
CA THR A 240 -3.21 -6.69 -0.05
C THR A 240 -4.40 -7.47 0.51
N LEU A 241 -4.36 -7.84 1.79
CA LEU A 241 -5.46 -8.55 2.45
C LEU A 241 -6.74 -7.69 2.51
N SER A 242 -6.62 -6.39 2.71
CA SER A 242 -7.75 -5.45 2.68
C SER A 242 -8.42 -5.42 1.31
N PHE A 243 -7.63 -5.40 0.22
CA PHE A 243 -8.14 -5.50 -1.15
C PHE A 243 -8.84 -6.85 -1.41
N LEU A 244 -8.21 -7.97 -1.02
CA LEU A 244 -8.81 -9.30 -1.18
C LEU A 244 -10.09 -9.46 -0.35
N HIS A 245 -10.12 -8.93 0.86
CA HIS A 245 -11.30 -8.94 1.70
C HIS A 245 -12.44 -8.16 1.06
N HIS A 246 -12.18 -7.00 0.46
CA HIS A 246 -13.22 -6.29 -0.31
C HIS A 246 -13.78 -7.17 -1.43
N LEU A 247 -12.90 -7.73 -2.25
CA LEU A 247 -13.31 -8.59 -3.37
C LEU A 247 -14.03 -9.86 -2.93
N SER A 248 -13.80 -10.35 -1.71
CA SER A 248 -14.49 -11.53 -1.18
C SER A 248 -16.01 -11.35 -1.07
N HIS A 249 -16.48 -10.10 -1.01
CA HIS A 249 -17.91 -9.75 -1.03
C HIS A 249 -18.51 -9.73 -2.44
N PHE A 250 -17.67 -9.87 -3.48
CA PHE A 250 -18.08 -9.86 -4.88
C PHE A 250 -17.54 -11.13 -5.57
N PRO A 251 -18.21 -12.29 -5.44
CA PRO A 251 -17.67 -13.57 -5.93
C PRO A 251 -17.27 -13.57 -7.40
N ILE A 252 -18.04 -12.89 -8.27
CA ILE A 252 -17.71 -12.73 -9.70
C ILE A 252 -16.40 -11.94 -9.86
N ALA A 253 -16.22 -10.85 -9.10
CA ALA A 253 -15.02 -10.03 -9.15
C ALA A 253 -13.79 -10.81 -8.64
N MET A 254 -13.94 -11.55 -7.54
CA MET A 254 -12.88 -12.42 -7.01
C MET A 254 -12.51 -13.54 -7.98
N GLY A 255 -13.49 -14.11 -8.69
CA GLY A 255 -13.29 -15.17 -9.68
C GLY A 255 -12.33 -14.80 -10.82
N TYR A 256 -12.19 -13.50 -11.15
CA TYR A 256 -11.21 -13.05 -12.15
C TYR A 256 -9.75 -13.09 -11.67
N ILE A 257 -9.52 -13.15 -10.36
CA ILE A 257 -8.17 -13.04 -9.80
C ILE A 257 -7.75 -14.23 -8.94
N GLU A 258 -8.70 -14.98 -8.37
CA GLU A 258 -8.45 -15.94 -7.28
C GLU A 258 -7.42 -17.02 -7.61
N GLU A 259 -7.38 -17.48 -8.86
CA GLU A 259 -6.44 -18.51 -9.33
C GLU A 259 -4.97 -18.03 -9.34
N LYS A 260 -4.74 -16.72 -9.38
CA LYS A 260 -3.39 -16.13 -9.39
C LYS A 260 -2.94 -15.63 -8.02
N ILE A 261 -3.84 -15.60 -7.03
CA ILE A 261 -3.50 -15.20 -5.67
C ILE A 261 -2.78 -16.35 -4.95
N PRO A 262 -1.63 -16.11 -4.32
CA PRO A 262 -0.86 -17.17 -3.67
C PRO A 262 -1.44 -17.50 -2.28
N TRP A 263 -2.67 -18.04 -2.23
CA TRP A 263 -3.40 -18.32 -0.99
C TRP A 263 -2.61 -19.15 0.01
N LYS A 264 -1.83 -20.14 -0.45
CA LYS A 264 -0.97 -20.94 0.42
C LYS A 264 0.14 -20.13 1.09
N LEU A 265 0.77 -19.20 0.37
CA LEU A 265 1.79 -18.32 0.96
C LEU A 265 1.15 -17.33 1.94
N ILE A 266 -0.07 -16.87 1.64
CA ILE A 266 -0.85 -16.06 2.57
C ILE A 266 -1.11 -16.83 3.86
N SER A 267 -1.55 -18.10 3.79
CA SER A 267 -1.80 -18.91 5.00
C SER A 267 -0.52 -19.10 5.84
N TYR A 268 0.63 -19.37 5.22
CA TYR A 268 1.92 -19.44 5.94
C TYR A 268 2.32 -18.11 6.59
N THR A 269 2.09 -16.99 5.88
CA THR A 269 2.34 -15.65 6.43
C THR A 269 1.45 -15.39 7.65
N LEU A 270 0.15 -15.71 7.57
CA LEU A 270 -0.79 -15.57 8.67
C LEU A 270 -0.41 -16.47 9.85
N ASN A 271 0.01 -17.72 9.62
CA ASN A 271 0.49 -18.62 10.68
C ASN A 271 1.76 -18.07 11.36
N SER A 272 2.67 -17.48 10.59
CA SER A 272 3.87 -16.82 11.14
C SER A 272 3.51 -15.60 11.99
N LEU A 273 2.45 -14.87 11.64
CA LEU A 273 1.92 -13.77 12.45
C LEU A 273 1.22 -14.27 13.71
N MET A 274 0.47 -15.38 13.61
CA MET A 274 -0.29 -16.01 14.69
C MET A 274 0.63 -16.50 15.81
N ALA A 275 1.84 -16.98 15.48
CA ALA A 275 2.83 -17.42 16.47
C ALA A 275 3.22 -16.34 17.51
N LYS A 276 3.00 -15.05 17.19
CA LYS A 276 3.25 -13.93 18.09
C LYS A 276 1.96 -13.18 18.47
N CYS A 277 0.79 -13.80 18.28
CA CYS A 277 -0.50 -13.20 18.60
C CYS A 277 -0.81 -13.38 20.10
N PRO A 278 -1.00 -12.29 20.88
CA PRO A 278 -1.18 -12.37 22.32
C PRO A 278 -2.56 -12.93 22.72
N SER A 279 -3.61 -12.61 21.96
CA SER A 279 -4.97 -13.14 22.15
C SER A 279 -5.67 -13.28 20.80
N VAL A 280 -6.50 -14.31 20.67
CA VAL A 280 -7.30 -14.56 19.47
C VAL A 280 -8.68 -13.88 19.50
N ASP A 281 -9.12 -13.36 20.65
CA ASP A 281 -10.48 -12.85 20.82
C ASP A 281 -10.79 -11.70 19.85
N LYS A 282 -9.84 -10.78 19.67
CA LYS A 282 -9.96 -9.64 18.75
C LYS A 282 -9.96 -10.07 17.28
N ILE A 283 -9.15 -11.06 16.93
CA ILE A 283 -8.98 -11.48 15.52
C ILE A 283 -10.11 -12.40 15.06
N GLU A 284 -10.70 -13.18 15.99
CA GLU A 284 -11.84 -14.07 15.71
C GLU A 284 -13.18 -13.32 15.76
N SER A 285 -13.20 -12.10 16.28
CA SER A 285 -14.37 -11.23 16.28
C SER A 285 -14.80 -10.85 14.86
N GLU A 286 -16.10 -10.57 14.70
CA GLU A 286 -16.65 -9.92 13.49
C GLU A 286 -16.33 -8.42 13.47
N GLU A 287 -16.11 -7.82 14.64
CA GLU A 287 -15.83 -6.40 14.77
C GLU A 287 -14.41 -6.06 14.34
N PHE A 288 -14.26 -4.90 13.70
CA PHE A 288 -12.96 -4.35 13.31
C PHE A 288 -12.04 -4.23 14.54
N PRO A 289 -10.85 -4.86 14.57
CA PRO A 289 -10.01 -4.86 15.76
C PRO A 289 -9.56 -3.44 16.11
N ARG A 290 -9.77 -3.03 17.36
CA ARG A 290 -9.40 -1.71 17.86
C ARG A 290 -8.27 -1.81 18.88
N GLN A 291 -7.50 -0.73 18.95
CA GLN A 291 -6.60 -0.47 20.07
C GLN A 291 -7.42 -0.34 21.36
N ASP A 292 -6.86 -0.74 22.51
CA ASP A 292 -7.52 -0.60 23.81
C ASP A 292 -7.60 0.85 24.32
N LYS A 293 -7.08 1.81 23.55
CA LYS A 293 -7.07 3.23 23.87
C LYS A 293 -8.40 3.88 23.47
N GLU A 294 -8.78 4.92 24.21
CA GLU A 294 -10.02 5.69 23.95
C GLU A 294 -10.05 6.38 22.59
N ALA A 295 -8.88 6.71 22.03
CA ALA A 295 -8.72 7.42 20.76
C ALA A 295 -8.13 6.50 19.68
N PRO A 296 -8.82 6.29 18.55
CA PRO A 296 -8.24 5.62 17.37
C PRO A 296 -6.95 6.29 16.90
N ARG A 297 -5.91 5.47 16.68
CA ARG A 297 -4.71 5.86 15.94
C ARG A 297 -4.57 4.98 14.70
N PRO A 298 -5.05 5.43 13.53
CA PRO A 298 -4.89 4.70 12.27
C PRO A 298 -3.41 4.47 11.93
N LEU A 299 -3.14 3.39 11.18
CA LEU A 299 -1.82 3.08 10.66
C LEU A 299 -1.46 4.00 9.46
N PRO A 300 -0.17 4.20 9.14
CA PRO A 300 0.23 4.95 7.94
C PRO A 300 -0.47 4.46 6.67
N GLU A 301 -0.56 3.14 6.51
CA GLU A 301 -1.25 2.55 5.36
C GLU A 301 -2.78 2.69 5.42
N ASP A 302 -3.38 2.93 6.59
CA ASP A 302 -4.81 3.25 6.67
C ASP A 302 -5.12 4.58 6.01
N PHE A 303 -4.29 5.60 6.28
CA PHE A 303 -4.37 6.89 5.59
C PHE A 303 -4.08 6.73 4.09
N ALA A 304 -3.11 5.90 3.72
CA ALA A 304 -2.81 5.62 2.32
C ALA A 304 -4.00 4.99 1.59
N GLN A 305 -4.70 4.04 2.22
CA GLN A 305 -5.86 3.38 1.64
C GLN A 305 -7.13 4.22 1.67
N ARG A 306 -7.30 5.09 2.66
CA ARG A 306 -8.54 5.87 2.89
C ARG A 306 -9.06 6.51 1.60
N GLY A 307 -10.32 6.24 1.29
CA GLY A 307 -11.01 6.74 0.10
C GLY A 307 -10.84 5.90 -1.17
N LEU A 308 -9.98 4.88 -1.18
CA LEU A 308 -9.94 3.91 -2.29
C LEU A 308 -11.25 3.11 -2.35
N LEU A 309 -11.64 2.68 -3.55
CA LEU A 309 -12.91 2.00 -3.81
C LEU A 309 -13.16 0.74 -2.97
N TRP A 310 -12.09 0.10 -2.49
CA TRP A 310 -12.14 -1.15 -1.73
C TRP A 310 -12.14 -0.98 -0.21
N VAL A 311 -12.03 0.24 0.32
CA VAL A 311 -12.07 0.48 1.78
C VAL A 311 -13.29 1.27 2.26
N ASP A 312 -14.29 1.47 1.40
CA ASP A 312 -15.52 2.23 1.68
C ASP A 312 -16.26 1.74 2.94
N LYS A 313 -16.37 0.42 3.13
CA LYS A 313 -17.02 -0.21 4.29
C LYS A 313 -16.04 -0.94 5.22
N TYR A 314 -14.74 -0.68 5.07
CA TYR A 314 -13.71 -1.40 5.81
C TYR A 314 -13.42 -0.79 7.17
N TYR A 315 -13.36 0.54 7.24
CA TYR A 315 -13.06 1.27 8.48
C TYR A 315 -14.34 1.69 9.21
N PRO A 316 -14.37 1.65 10.55
CA PRO A 316 -15.42 2.29 11.33
C PRO A 316 -15.52 3.81 11.05
N ASP A 317 -16.71 4.38 11.15
CA ASP A 317 -16.99 5.79 10.83
C ASP A 317 -16.12 6.78 11.65
N ASP A 318 -15.82 6.43 12.91
CA ASP A 318 -15.01 7.22 13.82
C ASP A 318 -13.50 6.97 13.70
N TRP A 319 -13.06 6.00 12.87
CA TRP A 319 -11.65 5.57 12.80
C TRP A 319 -10.68 6.72 12.50
N PHE A 320 -11.09 7.65 11.65
CA PHE A 320 -10.30 8.81 11.25
C PHE A 320 -10.72 10.12 11.95
N THR A 321 -11.63 10.07 12.93
CA THR A 321 -12.18 11.29 13.55
C THR A 321 -11.27 11.93 14.61
N THR A 322 -10.35 11.15 15.21
CA THR A 322 -9.37 11.67 16.20
C THR A 322 -8.25 12.52 15.59
N ALA A 323 -8.27 12.77 14.28
CA ALA A 323 -7.15 13.36 13.56
C ALA A 323 -7.06 14.87 13.75
N LYS A 324 -6.41 15.28 14.86
CA LYS A 324 -5.53 16.47 14.85
C LYS A 324 -4.06 16.05 14.68
N PHE A 325 -3.81 14.94 13.99
CA PHE A 325 -2.45 14.57 13.61
C PHE A 325 -1.97 15.55 12.54
N ASP A 326 -0.80 16.15 12.74
CA ASP A 326 -0.10 16.78 11.63
C ASP A 326 0.35 15.70 10.62
N ASP A 327 0.81 16.13 9.44
CA ASP A 327 1.17 15.17 8.38
C ASP A 327 2.36 14.29 8.78
N ASP A 328 3.30 14.82 9.58
CA ASP A 328 4.47 14.08 10.03
C ASP A 328 4.08 13.00 11.05
N GLU A 329 3.14 13.29 11.95
CA GLU A 329 2.62 12.35 12.95
C GLU A 329 1.87 11.17 12.34
N LYS A 330 1.17 11.36 11.22
CA LYS A 330 0.42 10.28 10.54
C LYS A 330 1.31 9.17 10.04
N TYR A 331 2.48 9.54 9.50
CA TYR A 331 3.42 8.61 8.88
C TYR A 331 4.57 8.24 9.84
N PHE A 332 4.53 8.73 11.08
CA PHE A 332 5.53 8.39 12.10
C PHE A 332 5.29 7.01 12.70
N GLU A 333 6.07 6.02 12.26
CA GLU A 333 6.02 4.64 12.74
C GLU A 333 6.44 4.53 14.22
N VAL A 334 5.57 3.93 15.05
CA VAL A 334 5.86 3.61 16.46
C VAL A 334 5.76 2.12 16.74
N ALA A 335 6.38 1.65 17.82
CA ALA A 335 6.44 0.22 18.16
C ALA A 335 5.07 -0.46 18.30
N SER A 336 4.02 0.25 18.73
CA SER A 336 2.68 -0.33 18.87
C SER A 336 2.04 -0.68 17.53
N MET A 337 2.37 0.06 16.47
CA MET A 337 1.79 -0.15 15.12
C MET A 337 2.12 -1.53 14.57
N ALA A 338 3.29 -2.09 14.90
CA ALA A 338 3.65 -3.45 14.48
C ALA A 338 2.69 -4.51 15.05
N GLN A 339 2.20 -4.33 16.28
CA GLN A 339 1.25 -5.23 16.91
C GLN A 339 -0.16 -5.03 16.34
N GLU A 340 -0.58 -3.77 16.20
CA GLU A 340 -1.89 -3.41 15.64
C GLU A 340 -2.05 -3.93 14.20
N ARG A 341 -0.99 -3.83 13.40
CA ARG A 341 -0.93 -4.36 12.04
C ARG A 341 -0.97 -5.87 11.98
N ARG A 342 -0.30 -6.56 12.93
CA ARG A 342 -0.40 -8.02 13.07
C ARG A 342 -1.85 -8.45 13.32
N GLU A 343 -2.51 -7.83 14.29
CA GLU A 343 -3.91 -8.10 14.62
C GLU A 343 -4.82 -7.85 13.42
N ARG A 344 -4.57 -6.77 12.67
CA ARG A 344 -5.33 -6.45 11.47
C ARG A 344 -5.22 -7.51 10.39
N CYS A 345 -3.99 -7.94 10.07
CA CYS A 345 -3.75 -8.98 9.08
C CYS A 345 -4.40 -10.31 9.48
N LEU A 346 -4.29 -10.69 10.76
CA LEU A 346 -4.90 -11.92 11.28
C LEU A 346 -6.43 -11.86 11.22
N TRP A 347 -7.02 -10.73 11.62
CA TRP A 347 -8.46 -10.51 11.52
C TRP A 347 -8.96 -10.61 10.07
N LEU A 348 -8.29 -9.93 9.13
CA LEU A 348 -8.60 -10.05 7.70
C LEU A 348 -8.48 -11.50 7.21
N GLY A 349 -7.47 -12.23 7.69
CA GLY A 349 -7.31 -13.66 7.44
C GLY A 349 -8.53 -14.47 7.91
N CYS A 350 -9.02 -14.24 9.13
CA CYS A 350 -10.23 -14.88 9.65
C CYS A 350 -11.47 -14.52 8.83
N ARG A 351 -11.63 -13.25 8.44
CA ARG A 351 -12.74 -12.81 7.57
C ARG A 351 -12.72 -13.52 6.22
N LEU A 352 -11.54 -13.61 5.58
CA LEU A 352 -11.35 -14.31 4.31
C LEU A 352 -11.55 -15.83 4.42
N ALA A 353 -11.26 -16.41 5.58
CA ALA A 353 -11.45 -17.84 5.85
C ALA A 353 -12.91 -18.22 6.14
N SER A 354 -13.78 -17.24 6.44
CA SER A 354 -15.17 -17.49 6.88
C SER A 354 -16.01 -18.26 5.86
N SER A 355 -15.77 -18.07 4.56
CA SER A 355 -16.46 -18.80 3.49
C SER A 355 -15.85 -20.18 3.21
N GLY A 356 -14.60 -20.41 3.61
CA GLY A 356 -13.83 -21.60 3.25
C GLY A 356 -13.44 -21.69 1.77
N ASN A 357 -13.67 -20.64 0.96
CA ASN A 357 -13.45 -20.70 -0.49
C ASN A 357 -11.99 -20.49 -0.91
N TRP A 358 -11.22 -19.76 -0.09
CA TRP A 358 -9.86 -19.31 -0.43
C TRP A 358 -8.86 -19.60 0.69
N LEU A 359 -9.22 -19.26 1.92
CA LEU A 359 -8.51 -19.63 3.13
C LEU A 359 -9.42 -20.50 3.99
N THR A 360 -8.80 -21.28 4.88
CA THR A 360 -9.48 -21.96 6.00
C THR A 360 -8.83 -21.53 7.30
N TYR A 361 -9.58 -21.58 8.40
CA TYR A 361 -9.07 -21.29 9.73
C TYR A 361 -9.65 -22.29 10.73
N ASP A 362 -8.78 -23.06 11.38
CA ASP A 362 -9.15 -23.99 12.44
C ASP A 362 -9.04 -23.26 13.80
N ARG A 363 -10.17 -23.04 14.48
CA ARG A 363 -10.21 -22.35 15.78
C ARG A 363 -9.57 -23.15 16.91
N ALA A 364 -9.52 -24.48 16.80
CA ALA A 364 -8.95 -25.35 17.83
C ALA A 364 -7.43 -25.35 17.76
N THR A 365 -6.86 -25.48 16.55
CA THR A 365 -5.40 -25.45 16.35
C THR A 365 -4.86 -24.03 16.18
N ARG A 366 -5.74 -23.07 15.87
CA ARG A 366 -5.43 -21.67 15.52
C ARG A 366 -4.57 -21.55 14.26
N GLU A 367 -4.74 -22.48 13.33
CA GLU A 367 -3.96 -22.53 12.09
C GLU A 367 -4.81 -22.12 10.89
N PHE A 368 -4.20 -21.32 10.02
CA PHE A 368 -4.70 -21.03 8.69
C PHE A 368 -4.24 -22.10 7.70
N GLY A 369 -5.16 -22.50 6.85
CA GLY A 369 -4.92 -23.38 5.72
C GLY A 369 -5.56 -22.86 4.44
N VAL A 370 -5.65 -23.73 3.45
CA VAL A 370 -6.31 -23.46 2.19
C VAL A 370 -7.14 -24.67 1.76
N PRO A 371 -8.16 -24.48 0.91
CA PRO A 371 -8.83 -25.59 0.22
C PRO A 371 -7.87 -26.35 -0.70
N ALA A 372 -8.16 -27.62 -0.96
CA ALA A 372 -7.31 -28.51 -1.75
C ALA A 372 -6.91 -27.94 -3.13
N ARG A 373 -7.76 -27.14 -3.77
CA ARG A 373 -7.47 -26.50 -5.08
C ARG A 373 -6.32 -25.47 -5.03
N PHE A 374 -6.05 -24.91 -3.86
CA PHE A 374 -5.00 -23.92 -3.65
C PHE A 374 -3.81 -24.48 -2.85
N GLU A 375 -3.81 -25.79 -2.57
CA GLU A 375 -2.64 -26.44 -2.01
C GLU A 375 -1.47 -26.40 -2.99
N MET A 376 -0.28 -26.12 -2.45
CA MET A 376 0.94 -25.97 -3.22
C MET A 376 2.12 -26.37 -2.34
N ASP A 377 3.09 -27.08 -2.91
CA ASP A 377 4.37 -27.30 -2.27
C ASP A 377 5.17 -25.99 -2.28
N VAL A 378 5.48 -25.47 -1.09
CA VAL A 378 6.19 -24.21 -0.90
C VAL A 378 7.71 -24.41 -0.78
N GLY A 379 8.20 -25.66 -0.83
CA GLY A 379 9.60 -26.01 -0.55
C GLY A 379 9.93 -25.92 0.96
N GLU A 380 11.10 -26.42 1.37
CA GLU A 380 11.52 -26.42 2.77
C GLU A 380 11.63 -24.99 3.33
N ILE A 381 10.71 -24.63 4.23
CA ILE A 381 10.76 -23.41 5.02
C ILE A 381 11.78 -23.64 6.14
N VAL A 382 13.02 -23.21 5.94
CA VAL A 382 13.99 -23.16 7.04
C VAL A 382 13.59 -21.99 7.94
N SER A 383 12.89 -22.29 9.02
CA SER A 383 12.62 -21.38 10.11
C SER A 383 13.96 -20.94 10.72
N GLN A 384 14.46 -19.76 10.34
CA GLN A 384 15.52 -19.10 11.10
C GLN A 384 14.93 -18.61 12.42
N GLN A 385 14.84 -19.51 13.40
CA GLN A 385 14.75 -19.13 14.79
C GLN A 385 16.10 -18.51 15.16
N SER A 386 16.10 -17.19 15.39
CA SER A 386 17.23 -16.52 16.03
C SER A 386 17.18 -16.85 17.51
N GLU A 387 17.84 -17.94 17.90
CA GLU A 387 18.33 -18.10 19.27
C GLU A 387 19.47 -17.09 19.46
N GLY A 388 19.14 -15.96 20.07
CA GLY A 388 20.09 -14.94 20.50
C GLY A 388 19.79 -14.58 21.95
N GLY A 389 19.89 -15.57 22.83
CA GLY A 389 19.96 -15.39 24.27
C GLY A 389 21.30 -15.94 24.75
N GLU A 390 22.19 -15.05 25.17
CA GLU A 390 23.43 -15.24 25.96
C GLU A 390 24.31 -14.02 25.66
N GLU A 391 25.01 -13.37 26.57
CA GLU A 391 25.04 -13.27 28.02
C GLU A 391 25.86 -11.99 28.24
N ASP A 392 25.59 -11.27 29.32
CA ASP A 392 26.28 -10.03 29.70
C ASP A 392 27.77 -10.35 29.94
N GLY A 393 28.61 -10.05 28.96
CA GLY A 393 30.05 -10.29 28.98
C GLY A 393 30.81 -8.99 29.16
N ASP A 394 31.22 -8.71 30.40
CA ASP A 394 32.11 -7.63 30.79
C ASP A 394 33.32 -7.49 29.85
N VAL A 395 33.47 -6.30 29.24
CA VAL A 395 34.62 -5.95 28.42
C VAL A 395 35.79 -5.57 29.34
N ILE A 396 36.75 -6.49 29.50
CA ILE A 396 38.04 -6.19 30.13
C ILE A 396 38.89 -5.40 29.12
N ILE A 397 39.17 -4.13 29.44
CA ILE A 397 40.08 -3.26 28.68
C ILE A 397 41.53 -3.59 29.09
N PRO A 398 42.43 -3.95 28.16
CA PRO A 398 43.85 -4.10 28.47
C PRO A 398 44.58 -2.75 28.48
N ASP A 399 45.38 -2.53 29.52
CA ASP A 399 46.14 -1.32 29.84
C ASP A 399 47.06 -0.81 28.72
N ALA A 400 47.09 0.52 28.56
CA ALA A 400 48.00 1.23 27.67
C ALA A 400 49.47 1.16 28.15
N PRO A 401 50.46 1.03 27.24
CA PRO A 401 51.86 0.94 27.63
C PRO A 401 52.43 2.27 28.13
N ALA A 402 53.13 2.21 29.26
CA ALA A 402 53.76 3.32 29.97
C ALA A 402 54.87 4.01 29.15
N ALA A 403 54.95 5.33 29.30
CA ALA A 403 55.96 6.20 28.70
C ALA A 403 57.37 5.87 29.21
N VAL A 404 58.30 5.62 28.27
CA VAL A 404 59.73 5.47 28.56
C VAL A 404 60.39 6.85 28.54
N THR A 405 60.83 7.30 29.71
CA THR A 405 61.77 8.42 29.88
C THR A 405 63.21 7.92 29.69
N THR A 406 63.93 8.45 28.71
CA THR A 406 65.38 8.28 28.59
C THR A 406 66.12 9.50 29.17
N PRO A 407 67.14 9.31 30.03
CA PRO A 407 68.10 10.34 30.35
C PRO A 407 69.39 10.22 29.49
N THR A 408 69.85 11.41 29.07
CA THR A 408 71.12 11.80 28.40
C THR A 408 71.47 11.19 27.06
#